data_AF-A0A4P9YEF3-F1
#
_entry.id   AF-A0A4P9YEF3-F1
#
_cell.length_a   1.000
_cell.length_b   1.000
_cell.length_c   1.000
_cell.angle_alpha   90.00
_cell.angle_beta   90.00
_cell.angle_gamma   90.00
#
_symmetry.space_group_name_H-M   'P 1'
#
loop_
_entity.id
_entity.type
_entity.pdbx_description
1 polymer ?
#
loop_
_entity_poly.entity_id
_entity_poly.type
_entity_poly.pdbx_seq_one_letter_code
_entity_poly.pdbx_strand_id
1 'polypeptide(L)'
;MTDEEIEKQFHIAGSIVSSYSFTEDDIIQMVPLADVLNHKTGFNNARLFYDSECLRMIAIQPIHKNDQIFNTYGELGNSQLLLRYGFIEKENAYNDVEIIATEVTDSVECENKEERIDLLLEDEVIDE
;
A
#
# COMPACT_ATOMS: atom_id res chain seq x y z
N MET A 1 -33.88 3.94 3.04
CA MET A 1 -32.62 4.31 2.37
C MET A 1 -32.86 4.20 0.88
N THR A 2 -32.45 5.19 0.10
CA THR A 2 -32.47 5.14 -1.37
C THR A 2 -31.28 4.32 -1.90
N ASP A 3 -31.32 3.93 -3.16
CA ASP A 3 -30.20 3.22 -3.82
C ASP A 3 -28.92 4.07 -3.81
N GLU A 4 -29.03 5.38 -4.03
CA GLU A 4 -27.93 6.34 -3.95
C GLU A 4 -27.31 6.41 -2.54
N GLU A 5 -28.14 6.36 -1.49
CA GLU A 5 -27.66 6.33 -0.11
C GLU A 5 -26.91 5.03 0.20
N ILE A 6 -27.36 3.90 -0.35
CA ILE A 6 -26.68 2.60 -0.21
C ILE A 6 -25.32 2.63 -0.92
N GLU A 7 -25.27 3.11 -2.16
CA GLU A 7 -24.03 3.23 -2.94
C GLU A 7 -23.00 4.10 -2.21
N LYS A 8 -23.44 5.25 -1.70
CA LYS A 8 -22.58 6.13 -0.90
C LYS A 8 -22.04 5.46 0.36
N GLN A 9 -22.90 4.73 1.11
CA GLN A 9 -22.45 4.00 2.29
C GLN A 9 -21.47 2.88 1.94
N PHE A 10 -21.68 2.20 0.82
CA PHE A 10 -20.76 1.17 0.34
C PHE A 10 -19.37 1.73 0.05
N HIS A 11 -19.29 2.86 -0.67
CA HIS A 11 -18.00 3.51 -0.93
C HIS A 11 -17.31 4.01 0.33
N ILE A 12 -18.05 4.55 1.29
CA ILE A 12 -17.50 4.97 2.59
C ILE A 12 -16.99 3.76 3.38
N ALA A 13 -17.75 2.65 3.41
CA ALA A 13 -17.30 1.44 4.08
C ALA A 13 -16.04 0.87 3.42
N GLY A 14 -16.01 0.84 2.08
CA GLY A 14 -14.85 0.40 1.31
C GLY A 14 -13.60 1.24 1.57
N SER A 15 -13.73 2.57 1.64
CA SER A 15 -12.60 3.45 1.94
C SER A 15 -12.08 3.26 3.37
N ILE A 16 -12.97 3.05 4.34
CA ILE A 16 -12.58 2.75 5.73
C ILE A 16 -11.83 1.42 5.81
N VAL A 17 -12.35 0.36 5.19
CA VAL A 17 -11.65 -0.94 5.17
C VAL A 17 -10.30 -0.80 4.48
N SER A 18 -10.24 -0.12 3.33
CA SER A 18 -8.98 0.12 2.59
C SER A 18 -7.91 0.83 3.43
N SER A 19 -8.31 1.80 4.27
CA SER A 19 -7.36 2.67 4.99
C SER A 19 -7.04 2.19 6.42
N TYR A 20 -7.92 1.43 7.06
CA TYR A 20 -7.78 1.07 8.49
C TYR A 20 -7.74 -0.43 8.78
N SER A 21 -7.98 -1.28 7.78
CA SER A 21 -7.84 -2.73 8.00
C SER A 21 -6.38 -3.19 7.98
N PHE A 22 -6.15 -4.33 8.61
CA PHE A 22 -4.91 -5.08 8.59
C PHE A 22 -5.16 -6.41 7.87
N THR A 23 -4.16 -6.87 7.13
CA THR A 23 -4.21 -8.15 6.42
C THR A 23 -3.10 -9.05 6.94
N GLU A 24 -3.45 -10.25 7.40
CA GLU A 24 -2.54 -11.32 7.80
C GLU A 24 -3.13 -12.64 7.30
N ASP A 25 -2.35 -13.49 6.64
CA ASP A 25 -2.80 -14.78 6.07
C ASP A 25 -4.13 -14.68 5.26
N ASP A 26 -4.22 -13.67 4.39
CA ASP A 26 -5.42 -13.34 3.59
C ASP A 26 -6.68 -12.97 4.39
N ILE A 27 -6.56 -12.81 5.71
CA ILE A 27 -7.64 -12.38 6.59
C ILE A 27 -7.57 -10.86 6.78
N ILE A 28 -8.59 -10.17 6.27
CA ILE A 28 -8.80 -8.74 6.47
C ILE A 28 -9.54 -8.52 7.79
N GLN A 29 -8.98 -7.70 8.66
CA GLN A 29 -9.54 -7.41 9.98
C GLN A 29 -9.35 -5.96 10.41
N MET A 30 -10.34 -5.43 11.12
CA MET A 30 -10.23 -4.14 11.79
C MET A 30 -9.60 -4.37 13.16
N VAL A 31 -8.52 -3.65 13.48
CA VAL A 31 -7.81 -3.78 14.76
C VAL A 31 -7.92 -2.48 15.54
N PRO A 32 -8.90 -2.37 16.45
CA PRO A 32 -9.09 -1.15 17.23
C PRO A 32 -7.82 -0.75 17.99
N LEU A 33 -7.57 0.55 18.09
CA LEU A 33 -6.39 1.17 18.71
C LEU A 33 -5.11 1.05 17.87
N ALA A 34 -4.86 -0.09 17.21
CA ALA A 34 -3.71 -0.23 16.32
C ALA A 34 -3.84 0.67 15.07
N ASP A 35 -5.08 0.81 14.60
CA ASP A 35 -5.48 1.63 13.45
C ASP A 35 -5.38 3.14 13.68
N VAL A 36 -5.19 3.59 14.93
CA VAL A 36 -5.01 5.01 15.30
C VAL A 36 -3.59 5.50 14.96
N LEU A 37 -2.63 4.60 14.81
CA LEU A 37 -1.23 4.96 14.57
C LEU A 37 -1.00 5.31 13.10
N ASN A 38 -0.45 6.50 12.87
CA ASN A 38 -0.10 6.96 11.53
C ASN A 38 1.09 6.18 10.95
N HIS A 39 1.19 6.16 9.62
CA HIS A 39 2.37 5.75 8.89
C HIS A 39 3.31 6.92 8.64
N LYS A 40 4.62 6.62 8.63
CA LYS A 40 5.63 7.52 8.10
C LYS A 40 6.81 6.73 7.57
N THR A 41 7.10 6.84 6.28
CA THR A 41 8.15 6.04 5.62
C THR A 41 9.52 6.26 6.26
N GLY A 42 10.15 5.19 6.72
CA GLY A 42 11.47 5.24 7.37
C GLY A 42 11.48 5.77 8.81
N PHE A 43 10.31 6.07 9.39
CA PHE A 43 10.18 6.58 10.77
C PHE A 43 9.29 5.70 11.66
N ASN A 44 9.00 4.46 11.25
CA ASN A 44 8.20 3.54 12.05
C ASN A 44 8.96 3.17 13.34
N ASN A 45 8.33 3.43 14.48
CA ASN A 45 8.89 3.17 15.81
C ASN A 45 8.01 2.23 16.64
N ALA A 46 6.85 1.82 16.11
CA ALA A 46 6.03 0.71 16.58
C ALA A 46 5.60 -0.21 15.43
N ARG A 47 5.23 -1.45 15.76
CA ARG A 47 4.70 -2.44 14.81
C ARG A 47 3.74 -3.40 15.49
N LEU A 48 2.73 -3.86 14.75
CA LEU A 48 1.79 -4.88 15.19
C LEU A 48 2.40 -6.28 15.05
N PHE A 49 2.26 -7.11 16.08
CA PHE A 49 2.69 -8.51 16.11
C PHE A 49 1.49 -9.40 16.39
N TYR A 50 1.40 -10.49 15.65
CA TYR A 50 0.40 -11.53 15.80
C TYR A 50 0.90 -12.58 16.78
N ASP A 51 0.16 -12.80 17.87
CA ASP A 51 0.43 -13.83 18.87
C ASP A 51 -0.76 -14.80 18.93
N SER A 52 -0.59 -15.94 19.60
CA SER A 52 -1.62 -16.99 19.60
C SER A 52 -2.94 -16.58 20.25
N GLU A 53 -2.91 -15.63 21.18
CA GLU A 53 -4.08 -15.18 21.94
C GLU A 53 -4.46 -13.72 21.72
N CYS A 54 -3.56 -12.90 21.16
CA CYS A 54 -3.78 -11.48 21.02
C CYS A 54 -2.90 -10.83 19.96
N LEU A 55 -3.25 -9.60 19.59
CA LEU A 55 -2.42 -8.72 18.79
C LEU A 55 -1.64 -7.77 19.71
N ARG A 56 -0.34 -7.63 19.49
CA ARG A 56 0.55 -6.79 20.31
C ARG A 56 1.16 -5.69 19.47
N MET A 57 0.83 -4.43 19.78
CA MET A 57 1.56 -3.27 19.25
C MET A 57 2.80 -3.03 20.10
N ILE A 58 3.99 -3.18 19.51
CA ILE A 58 5.26 -3.15 20.24
C ILE A 58 6.14 -2.03 19.68
N ALA A 59 6.76 -1.25 20.56
CA ALA A 59 7.79 -0.28 20.19
C ALA A 59 9.06 -1.02 19.72
N ILE A 60 9.54 -0.68 18.54
CA ILE A 60 10.74 -1.26 17.91
C ILE A 60 11.94 -0.31 17.96
N GLN A 61 11.73 0.92 18.41
CA GLN A 61 12.75 1.93 18.63
C GLN A 61 12.43 2.71 19.92
N PRO A 62 13.41 3.40 20.55
CA PRO A 62 13.12 4.32 21.65
C PRO A 62 12.14 5.42 21.21
N ILE A 63 11.14 5.71 22.04
CA ILE A 63 10.14 6.76 21.79
C ILE A 63 10.26 7.78 22.94
N HIS A 64 10.64 9.01 22.63
CA HIS A 64 10.79 10.04 23.65
C HIS A 64 9.43 10.67 23.99
N LYS A 65 9.40 11.39 25.12
CA LYS A 65 8.19 12.09 25.54
C LYS A 65 7.76 13.10 24.47
N ASN A 66 6.48 13.06 24.12
CA ASN A 66 5.83 13.86 23.07
C ASN A 66 6.16 13.47 21.62
N ASP A 67 6.98 12.44 21.40
CA ASP A 67 7.13 11.89 20.06
C ASP A 67 5.84 11.19 19.66
N GLN A 68 5.49 11.31 18.39
CA GLN A 68 4.41 10.53 17.82
C GLN A 68 4.85 9.08 17.62
N ILE A 69 3.93 8.16 17.90
CA ILE A 69 4.12 6.74 17.65
C ILE A 69 3.67 6.47 16.22
N PHE A 70 4.60 6.01 15.38
CA PHE A 70 4.34 5.68 13.98
C PHE A 70 4.38 4.17 13.79
N ASN A 71 3.34 3.65 13.15
CA ASN A 71 3.32 2.30 12.60
C ASN A 71 3.92 2.31 11.18
N THR A 72 3.97 1.15 10.54
CA THR A 72 4.22 0.99 9.11
C THR A 72 2.99 0.40 8.44
N TYR A 73 2.57 0.98 7.31
CA TYR A 73 1.54 0.39 6.43
C TYR A 73 2.16 -0.50 5.34
N GLY A 74 3.49 -0.52 5.25
CA GLY A 74 4.26 -1.28 4.28
C GLY A 74 5.23 -0.39 3.51
N GLU A 75 5.89 -1.00 2.53
CA GLU A 75 6.79 -0.32 1.59
C GLU A 75 5.97 0.19 0.39
N LEU A 76 5.14 1.21 0.62
CA LEU A 76 4.14 1.68 -0.35
C LEU A 76 4.58 2.97 -1.05
N GLY A 77 4.43 3.02 -2.38
CA GLY A 77 4.60 4.25 -3.17
C GLY A 77 3.48 5.27 -2.96
N ASN A 78 3.66 6.53 -3.39
CA ASN A 78 2.65 7.57 -3.15
C ASN A 78 1.34 7.32 -3.91
N SER A 79 1.38 6.64 -5.05
CA SER A 79 0.19 6.21 -5.79
C SER A 79 -0.71 5.32 -4.92
N GLN A 80 -0.11 4.33 -4.26
CA GLN A 80 -0.77 3.40 -3.35
C GLN A 80 -1.21 4.09 -2.05
N LEU A 81 -0.37 4.95 -1.47
CA LEU A 81 -0.74 5.73 -0.27
C LEU A 81 -1.95 6.62 -0.53
N LEU A 82 -1.99 7.30 -1.68
CA LEU A 82 -3.10 8.17 -2.05
C LEU A 82 -4.38 7.36 -2.28
N LEU A 83 -4.29 6.28 -3.06
CA LEU A 83 -5.44 5.45 -3.42
C LEU A 83 -6.06 4.77 -2.19
N ARG A 84 -5.23 4.22 -1.30
CA ARG A 84 -5.70 3.40 -0.18
C ARG A 84 -5.97 4.20 1.09
N TYR A 85 -5.16 5.22 1.36
CA TYR A 85 -5.16 5.96 2.64
C TYR A 85 -5.44 7.46 2.51
N GLY A 86 -5.51 7.99 1.28
CA GLY A 86 -5.89 9.39 1.04
C GLY A 86 -4.81 10.42 1.38
N PHE A 87 -3.54 10.03 1.49
CA PHE A 87 -2.42 10.96 1.70
C PHE A 87 -1.18 10.56 0.88
N ILE A 88 -0.21 11.47 0.81
CA ILE A 88 1.11 11.23 0.20
C ILE A 88 2.22 11.71 1.11
N GLU A 89 3.43 11.23 0.89
CA GLU A 89 4.63 11.73 1.56
C GLU A 89 5.55 12.44 0.56
N LYS A 90 6.08 13.59 0.99
CA LYS A 90 6.99 14.39 0.15
C LYS A 90 8.31 13.66 -0.13
N GLU A 91 8.82 12.95 0.86
CA GLU A 91 10.06 12.19 0.80
C GLU A 91 9.75 10.72 1.12
N ASN A 92 9.32 9.98 0.09
CA ASN A 92 9.00 8.56 0.18
C ASN A 92 10.04 7.75 -0.61
N ALA A 93 10.82 6.92 0.08
CA ALA A 93 11.87 6.09 -0.51
C ALA A 93 11.32 4.97 -1.41
N TYR A 94 10.06 4.60 -1.24
CA TYR A 94 9.37 3.56 -2.01
C TYR A 94 8.48 4.15 -3.11
N ASN A 95 8.61 5.45 -3.39
CA ASN A 95 7.81 6.08 -4.44
C ASN A 95 8.20 5.51 -5.81
N ASP A 96 7.19 5.08 -6.55
CA ASP A 96 7.31 4.45 -7.85
C ASP A 96 6.47 5.16 -8.91
N VAL A 97 6.69 4.77 -10.17
CA VAL A 97 5.83 5.10 -11.30
C VAL A 97 5.65 3.83 -12.11
N GLU A 98 4.40 3.55 -12.47
CA GLU A 98 4.06 2.44 -13.35
C GLU A 98 4.09 2.94 -14.80
N ILE A 99 4.77 2.20 -15.67
CA ILE A 99 4.89 2.52 -17.09
C ILE A 99 4.24 1.38 -17.86
N ILE A 100 3.27 1.72 -18.71
CA ILE A 100 2.55 0.75 -19.51
C ILE A 100 3.52 0.21 -20.57
N ALA A 101 3.86 -1.08 -20.43
CA ALA A 101 4.83 -1.76 -21.29
C ALA A 101 4.51 -1.62 -22.78
N THR A 102 3.24 -1.82 -23.15
CA THR A 102 2.78 -1.74 -24.54
C THR A 102 2.98 -0.35 -25.15
N GLU A 103 2.74 0.73 -24.39
CA GLU A 103 2.99 2.10 -24.84
C GLU A 103 4.48 2.35 -25.09
N VAL A 104 5.35 1.80 -24.24
CA VAL A 104 6.82 1.89 -24.42
C VAL A 104 7.26 1.10 -25.63
N THR A 105 6.82 -0.15 -25.75
CA THR A 105 7.20 -1.00 -26.88
C THR A 105 6.73 -0.36 -28.18
N ASP A 106 5.48 0.11 -28.27
CA ASP A 106 4.94 0.73 -29.47
C ASP A 106 5.70 1.99 -29.89
N SER A 107 6.13 2.78 -28.91
CA SER A 107 6.86 4.03 -29.14
C SER A 107 8.34 3.83 -29.56
N VAL A 108 8.91 2.64 -29.38
CA VAL A 108 10.31 2.35 -29.70
C VAL A 108 10.43 1.65 -31.05
N GLU A 109 11.23 2.23 -31.94
CA GLU A 109 11.70 1.57 -33.16
C GLU A 109 13.06 0.90 -32.88
N CYS A 110 13.12 -0.42 -33.07
CA CYS A 110 14.37 -1.17 -32.97
C CYS A 110 14.36 -2.42 -33.87
N GLU A 111 15.55 -2.91 -34.21
CA GLU A 111 15.72 -4.21 -34.88
C GLU A 111 15.28 -5.35 -33.96
N ASN A 112 14.68 -6.39 -34.54
CA ASN A 112 14.16 -7.58 -33.84
C ASN A 112 13.21 -7.25 -32.68
N LYS A 113 12.32 -6.26 -32.89
CA LYS A 113 11.37 -5.79 -31.86
C LYS A 113 10.49 -6.90 -31.28
N GLU A 114 9.94 -7.78 -32.11
CA GLU A 114 9.09 -8.90 -31.66
C GLU A 114 9.88 -9.87 -30.78
N GLU A 115 11.06 -10.31 -31.22
CA GLU A 115 11.95 -11.21 -30.45
C GLU A 115 12.34 -10.61 -29.09
N ARG A 116 12.52 -9.29 -29.01
CA ARG A 116 12.82 -8.59 -27.76
C ARG A 116 11.61 -8.47 -26.83
N ILE A 117 10.42 -8.32 -27.37
CA ILE A 117 9.18 -8.32 -26.58
C ILE A 117 8.95 -9.71 -25.99
N ASP A 118 9.15 -10.77 -26.79
CA ASP A 118 9.05 -12.16 -26.34
C ASP A 118 10.01 -12.44 -25.17
N LEU A 119 11.27 -11.96 -25.26
CA LEU A 119 12.23 -12.08 -24.16
C LEU A 119 11.77 -11.35 -22.88
N LEU A 120 11.17 -10.15 -23.02
CA LEU A 120 10.68 -9.40 -21.86
C LEU A 120 9.47 -10.07 -21.20
N LEU A 121 8.61 -10.73 -21.98
CA LEU A 121 7.50 -11.55 -21.49
C LEU A 121 8.02 -12.81 -20.79
N GLU A 122 8.99 -13.52 -21.38
CA GLU A 122 9.62 -14.71 -20.78
C GLU A 122 10.31 -14.40 -19.45
N ASP A 123 10.95 -13.23 -19.33
CA ASP A 123 11.62 -12.76 -18.12
C ASP A 123 10.67 -12.13 -17.09
N GLU A 124 9.35 -12.13 -17.33
CA GLU A 124 8.32 -11.51 -16.46
C GLU A 124 8.58 -10.01 -16.17
N VAL A 125 9.23 -9.31 -17.11
CA VAL A 125 9.47 -7.86 -17.03
C VAL A 125 8.22 -7.08 -17.41
N ILE A 126 7.41 -7.66 -18.31
CA ILE A 126 6.15 -7.12 -18.79
C ILE A 126 5.10 -8.24 -18.76
N ASP A 127 3.85 -7.87 -18.48
CA ASP A 127 2.72 -8.81 -18.50
C ASP A 127 2.09 -8.92 -19.90
N GLU A 128 1.35 -10.02 -20.17
CA GLU A 128 0.58 -10.25 -21.41
C GLU A 128 -0.50 -9.18 -21.68
#